data_AF-A0A6B2C9I3-F1
#
_entry.id   AF-A0A6B2C9I3-F1
#
_cell.length_a   1.000
_cell.length_b   1.000
_cell.length_c   1.000
_cell.angle_alpha   90.00
_cell.angle_beta   90.00
_cell.angle_gamma   90.00
#
_symmetry.space_group_name_H-M   'P 1'
#
loop_
_entity.id
_entity.type
_entity.pdbx_description
1 polymer ?
#
loop_
_entity_poly.entity_id
_entity_poly.type
_entity_poly.pdbx_seq_one_letter_code
_entity_poly.pdbx_strand_id
1 'polypeptide(L)'
;MMRVGTLIIMFMLVIVYGIPMALADINIQIYTIHNLYIIYDYGNLVIAAINRSALTYLGNGYWLLVLPNMDAVTFSAELVNEIIDKFIGPRAFYSKLHITMTVDGYRTVKTIDILNASDAPNDKIMNAIMQMLNISRAREALVWFLEGKVIRIDVVTENGIDVEKIAKKLSDIAMSHKVVVIETMGFGIPSYFDARDLYENLEKISCFVSVGESFYGVDIWFNISCIKELAIATNRSFNEAVEDVANSVKALDPLIRKYLPYQNIVVLVAQPPSPAIPLPSGPKPVERIEHTEAVEISQTLSDLPPPDLSQQIFIISVIVVAVAITLALWRIRSIKIK
;
A
#
# COMPACT_ATOMS: atom_id res chain seq x y z
N MET A 1 -22.48 58.47 -0.17
CA MET A 1 -21.63 58.17 1.01
C MET A 1 -22.21 56.92 1.68
N MET A 2 -21.41 55.84 1.78
CA MET A 2 -21.63 54.53 2.46
C MET A 2 -22.89 53.73 2.05
N ARG A 3 -22.84 52.67 1.22
CA ARG A 3 -22.33 51.29 1.42
C ARG A 3 -22.69 50.65 2.77
N VAL A 4 -23.68 49.75 2.75
CA VAL A 4 -23.71 48.53 3.59
C VAL A 4 -24.31 47.40 2.74
N GLY A 5 -23.45 46.51 2.28
CA GLY A 5 -23.85 45.25 1.64
C GLY A 5 -24.13 44.22 2.72
N THR A 6 -25.27 43.55 2.61
CA THR A 6 -25.68 42.49 3.53
C THR A 6 -24.94 41.20 3.16
N LEU A 7 -24.05 40.77 4.05
CA LEU A 7 -23.33 39.51 3.97
C LEU A 7 -24.29 38.38 4.38
N ILE A 8 -24.67 37.49 3.46
CA ILE A 8 -25.39 36.26 3.78
C ILE A 8 -24.33 35.23 4.20
N ILE A 9 -24.15 35.05 5.51
CA ILE A 9 -23.39 33.93 6.07
C ILE A 9 -24.34 32.75 6.17
N MET A 10 -24.16 31.77 5.29
CA MET A 10 -24.85 30.49 5.35
C MET A 10 -24.19 29.63 6.46
N PHE A 11 -24.78 29.63 7.65
CA PHE A 11 -24.40 28.73 8.74
C PHE A 11 -24.89 27.32 8.39
N MET A 12 -23.99 26.44 7.96
CA MET A 12 -24.26 25.00 7.86
C MET A 12 -24.33 24.42 9.27
N LEU A 13 -25.55 24.27 9.77
CA LEU A 13 -25.86 23.62 11.04
C LEU A 13 -25.83 22.10 10.80
N VAL A 14 -24.68 21.46 11.05
CA VAL A 14 -24.56 20.00 11.04
C VAL A 14 -25.33 19.48 12.26
N ILE A 15 -26.51 18.91 12.00
CA ILE A 15 -27.32 18.27 13.03
C ILE A 15 -26.69 16.91 13.35
N VAL A 16 -25.94 16.86 14.45
CA VAL A 16 -25.44 15.62 15.05
C VAL A 16 -26.62 14.90 15.71
N TYR A 17 -27.23 13.94 15.01
CA TYR A 17 -28.25 13.06 15.58
C TYR A 17 -27.59 11.87 16.30
N GLY A 18 -27.81 11.81 17.62
CA GLY A 18 -27.98 10.56 18.39
C GLY A 18 -26.74 9.70 18.65
N ILE A 19 -25.86 10.13 19.55
CA ILE A 19 -24.87 9.23 20.19
C ILE A 19 -25.59 8.38 21.25
N PRO A 20 -25.52 7.04 21.23
CA PRO A 20 -25.95 6.21 22.35
C PRO A 20 -25.02 6.44 23.55
N MET A 21 -25.59 6.66 24.73
CA MET A 21 -24.91 7.04 26.00
C MET A 21 -23.97 5.97 26.61
N ALA A 22 -23.22 5.22 25.82
CA ALA A 22 -22.21 4.26 26.30
C ALA A 22 -20.76 4.62 25.91
N LEU A 23 -20.54 5.74 25.20
CA LEU A 23 -19.24 6.23 24.74
C LEU A 23 -18.85 7.61 25.32
N ALA A 24 -19.58 8.08 26.33
CA ALA A 24 -19.60 9.47 26.79
C ALA A 24 -18.33 9.99 27.51
N ASP A 25 -17.27 9.20 27.64
CA ASP A 25 -16.04 9.60 28.35
C ASP A 25 -14.74 9.48 27.51
N ILE A 26 -14.87 9.26 26.20
CA ILE A 26 -13.71 9.24 25.29
C ILE A 26 -13.72 10.54 24.50
N ASN A 27 -12.69 11.36 24.66
CA ASN A 27 -12.49 12.57 23.86
C ASN A 27 -12.03 12.15 22.45
N ILE A 28 -12.98 11.89 21.56
CA ILE A 28 -12.72 11.45 20.18
C ILE A 28 -12.20 12.65 19.38
N GLN A 29 -11.02 12.50 18.76
CA GLN A 29 -10.56 13.47 17.77
C GLN A 29 -10.93 13.00 16.36
N ILE A 30 -11.63 13.86 15.62
CA ILE A 30 -12.03 13.61 14.24
C ILE A 30 -11.41 14.67 13.35
N TYR A 31 -10.64 14.24 12.36
CA TYR A 31 -10.02 15.14 11.40
C TYR A 31 -9.77 14.42 10.06
N THR A 32 -9.45 15.18 9.03
CA THR A 32 -9.21 14.65 7.68
C THR A 32 -7.74 14.75 7.29
N ILE A 33 -7.25 13.75 6.56
CA ILE A 33 -5.91 13.74 5.96
C ILE A 33 -6.07 13.85 4.44
N HIS A 34 -5.52 14.92 3.86
CA HIS A 34 -5.64 15.28 2.43
C HIS A 34 -7.04 15.15 1.83
N ASN A 35 -8.09 15.35 2.64
CA ASN A 35 -9.50 15.05 2.32
C ASN A 35 -9.82 13.59 1.94
N LEU A 36 -8.83 12.70 1.77
CA LEU A 36 -9.02 11.31 1.34
C LEU A 36 -9.35 10.39 2.51
N TYR A 37 -8.81 10.65 3.70
CA TYR A 37 -9.12 9.88 4.90
C TYR A 37 -9.82 10.73 5.95
N ILE A 38 -10.79 10.13 6.64
CA ILE A 38 -11.34 10.63 7.90
C ILE A 38 -10.75 9.76 9.01
N ILE A 39 -10.07 10.41 9.96
CA ILE A 39 -9.44 9.76 11.10
C ILE A 39 -10.34 9.91 12.31
N TYR A 40 -10.63 8.78 12.96
CA TYR A 40 -11.33 8.70 14.23
C TYR A 40 -10.36 8.17 15.27
N ASP A 41 -9.84 9.06 16.13
CA ASP A 41 -8.86 8.75 17.15
C ASP A 41 -9.53 8.66 18.53
N TYR A 42 -9.58 7.44 19.07
CA TYR A 42 -10.08 7.08 20.40
C TYR A 42 -8.91 6.81 21.37
N GLY A 43 -7.70 7.30 21.07
CA GLY A 43 -6.46 7.07 21.82
C GLY A 43 -5.75 5.79 21.40
N ASN A 44 -6.01 4.69 22.09
CA ASN A 44 -5.42 3.39 21.75
C ASN A 44 -6.13 2.70 20.57
N LEU A 45 -7.26 3.22 20.12
CA LEU A 45 -7.94 2.75 18.92
C LEU A 45 -8.03 3.89 17.91
N VAL A 46 -7.48 3.68 16.73
CA VAL A 46 -7.54 4.62 15.61
C VAL A 46 -8.21 3.93 14.45
N ILE A 47 -9.17 4.61 13.83
CA ILE A 47 -9.85 4.12 12.62
C ILE A 47 -9.68 5.17 11.53
N ALA A 48 -9.01 4.80 10.44
CA ALA A 48 -8.86 5.61 9.24
C ALA A 48 -9.83 5.10 8.17
N ALA A 49 -10.91 5.84 7.93
CA ALA A 49 -11.91 5.52 6.91
C ALA A 49 -11.66 6.32 5.64
N ILE A 50 -11.87 5.73 4.46
CA ILE A 50 -11.77 6.45 3.20
C ILE A 50 -12.96 7.40 3.07
N ASN A 51 -12.67 8.68 2.89
CA ASN A 51 -13.63 9.68 2.49
C ASN A 51 -13.98 9.53 1.01
N ARG A 52 -14.95 8.66 0.71
CA ARG A 52 -15.40 8.43 -0.66
C ARG A 52 -15.97 9.69 -1.33
N SER A 53 -16.39 10.71 -0.58
CA SER A 53 -16.84 11.98 -1.18
C SER A 53 -15.69 12.78 -1.81
N ALA A 54 -14.44 12.46 -1.49
CA ALA A 54 -13.26 13.03 -2.14
C ALA A 54 -12.92 12.34 -3.47
N LEU A 55 -13.68 11.31 -3.84
CA LEU A 55 -13.49 10.52 -5.04
C LEU A 55 -14.75 10.59 -5.90
N THR A 56 -14.57 10.59 -7.22
CA THR A 56 -15.70 10.51 -8.15
C THR A 56 -16.00 9.04 -8.42
N TYR A 57 -17.22 8.59 -8.08
CA TYR A 57 -17.65 7.23 -8.39
C TYR A 57 -17.94 7.08 -9.89
N LEU A 58 -17.28 6.12 -10.54
CA LEU A 58 -17.43 5.85 -11.98
C LEU A 58 -18.33 4.64 -12.28
N GLY A 59 -18.88 3.97 -11.26
CA GLY A 59 -19.65 2.73 -11.40
C GLY A 59 -18.79 1.46 -11.29
N ASN A 60 -19.40 0.33 -10.94
CA ASN A 60 -18.79 -1.03 -10.96
C ASN A 60 -17.47 -1.16 -10.18
N GLY A 61 -17.34 -0.44 -9.06
CA GLY A 61 -16.14 -0.46 -8.22
C GLY A 61 -14.96 0.34 -8.77
N TYR A 62 -15.21 1.24 -9.73
CA TYR A 62 -14.21 2.19 -10.21
C TYR A 62 -14.42 3.56 -9.57
N TRP A 63 -13.32 4.18 -9.17
CA TRP A 63 -13.27 5.50 -8.55
C TRP A 63 -12.24 6.35 -9.25
N LEU A 64 -12.46 7.65 -9.35
CA LEU A 64 -11.54 8.61 -9.95
C LEU A 64 -10.97 9.52 -8.88
N LEU A 65 -9.65 9.64 -8.87
CA LEU A 65 -8.90 10.62 -8.08
C LEU A 65 -8.07 11.49 -9.04
N VAL A 66 -8.20 12.82 -8.90
CA VAL A 66 -7.43 13.78 -9.70
C VAL A 66 -6.54 14.61 -8.78
N LEU A 67 -5.23 14.53 -8.96
CA LEU A 67 -4.21 15.24 -8.20
C LEU A 67 -3.51 16.26 -9.12
N PRO A 68 -4.01 17.51 -9.22
CA PRO A 68 -3.53 18.44 -10.22
C PRO A 68 -2.10 18.95 -10.00
N ASN A 69 -1.67 18.97 -8.74
CA ASN A 69 -0.45 19.67 -8.30
C ASN A 69 0.53 18.76 -7.55
N MET A 70 0.31 17.45 -7.55
CA MET A 70 1.11 16.48 -6.81
C MET A 70 1.23 15.19 -7.60
N ASP A 71 2.38 14.54 -7.54
CA ASP A 71 2.54 13.21 -8.11
C ASP A 71 2.01 12.12 -7.16
N ALA A 72 1.68 10.98 -7.75
CA ALA A 72 1.08 9.84 -7.05
C ALA A 72 1.96 9.30 -5.92
N VAL A 73 3.28 9.34 -6.09
CA VAL A 73 4.24 8.77 -5.13
C VAL A 73 4.37 9.68 -3.93
N THR A 74 4.54 10.99 -4.14
CA THR A 74 4.56 11.98 -3.04
C THR A 74 3.27 11.93 -2.25
N PHE A 75 2.10 11.94 -2.91
CA PHE A 75 0.82 11.84 -2.22
C PHE A 75 0.71 10.57 -1.37
N SER A 76 1.13 9.43 -1.92
CA SER A 76 1.12 8.16 -1.20
C SER A 76 2.06 8.16 0.00
N ALA A 77 3.25 8.77 -0.13
CA ALA A 77 4.20 8.89 0.97
C ALA A 77 3.66 9.80 2.10
N GLU A 78 2.99 10.90 1.76
CA GLU A 78 2.36 11.78 2.74
C GLU A 78 1.28 11.04 3.54
N LEU A 79 0.41 10.27 2.88
CA LEU A 79 -0.59 9.43 3.55
C LEU A 79 0.03 8.43 4.53
N VAL A 80 1.12 7.76 4.12
CA VAL A 80 1.85 6.83 4.98
C VAL A 80 2.40 7.56 6.21
N ASN A 81 3.06 8.71 6.02
CA ASN A 81 3.64 9.47 7.12
C ASN A 81 2.56 9.94 8.10
N GLU A 82 1.42 10.44 7.60
CA GLU A 82 0.37 10.97 8.47
C GLU A 82 -0.43 9.89 9.22
N ILE A 83 -0.53 8.68 8.67
CA ILE A 83 -1.30 7.59 9.29
C ILE A 83 -0.38 6.60 10.00
N ILE A 84 0.58 6.00 9.28
CA ILE A 84 1.44 4.95 9.82
C ILE A 84 2.46 5.53 10.79
N ASP A 85 3.24 6.53 10.38
CA ASP A 85 4.31 7.03 11.25
C ASP A 85 3.74 7.71 12.51
N LYS A 86 2.64 8.45 12.35
CA LYS A 86 1.95 9.10 13.46
C LYS A 86 1.35 8.12 14.46
N PHE A 87 0.61 7.11 13.99
CA PHE A 87 -0.18 6.25 14.88
C PHE A 87 0.49 4.94 15.24
N ILE A 88 1.43 4.46 14.45
CA ILE A 88 2.10 3.17 14.68
C ILE A 88 3.56 3.41 15.03
N GLY A 89 4.23 4.25 14.24
CA GLY A 89 5.66 4.51 14.32
C GLY A 89 6.51 3.35 13.77
N PRO A 90 7.85 3.48 13.79
CA PRO A 90 8.75 2.42 13.33
C PRO A 90 8.69 1.24 14.31
N ARG A 91 8.04 0.14 13.89
CA ARG A 91 7.88 -1.08 14.69
C ARG A 91 8.31 -2.29 13.87
N ALA A 92 9.04 -3.21 14.49
CA ALA A 92 9.24 -4.52 13.89
C ALA A 92 7.90 -5.28 13.84
N PHE A 93 7.62 -5.97 12.73
CA PHE A 93 6.49 -6.88 12.66
C PHE A 93 6.88 -8.28 13.11
N TYR A 94 5.99 -8.93 13.85
CA TYR A 94 6.18 -10.29 14.35
C TYR A 94 5.39 -11.30 13.56
N SER A 95 4.14 -10.97 13.25
CA SER A 95 3.23 -11.82 12.51
C SER A 95 2.37 -11.00 11.56
N LYS A 96 2.08 -11.58 10.39
CA LYS A 96 1.14 -11.05 9.42
C LYS A 96 0.16 -12.14 9.02
N LEU A 97 -1.12 -11.83 9.11
CA LEU A 97 -2.21 -12.66 8.59
C LEU A 97 -2.85 -11.95 7.41
N HIS A 98 -2.96 -12.66 6.30
CA HIS A 98 -3.77 -12.26 5.17
C HIS A 98 -5.05 -13.09 5.17
N ILE A 99 -6.19 -12.43 5.34
CA ILE A 99 -7.50 -13.05 5.51
C ILE A 99 -8.38 -12.64 4.34
N THR A 100 -9.04 -13.61 3.71
CA THR A 100 -10.12 -13.40 2.74
C THR A 100 -11.43 -13.89 3.33
N MET A 101 -12.47 -13.09 3.20
CA MET A 101 -13.82 -13.47 3.59
C MET A 101 -14.47 -14.25 2.46
N THR A 102 -15.14 -15.34 2.81
CA THR A 102 -15.80 -16.29 1.91
C THR A 102 -17.26 -16.49 2.33
N VAL A 103 -18.06 -17.12 1.48
CA VAL A 103 -19.46 -17.43 1.79
C VAL A 103 -19.59 -18.27 3.07
N ASP A 104 -18.62 -19.17 3.33
CA ASP A 104 -18.64 -20.09 4.47
C ASP A 104 -17.90 -19.54 5.72
N GLY A 105 -17.51 -18.26 5.72
CA GLY A 105 -16.73 -17.64 6.81
C GLY A 105 -15.47 -16.97 6.30
N TYR A 106 -14.31 -17.28 6.86
CA TYR A 106 -13.03 -16.68 6.45
C TYR A 106 -11.98 -17.75 6.14
N ARG A 107 -11.01 -17.39 5.31
CA ARG A 107 -9.83 -18.21 5.00
C ARG A 107 -8.58 -17.38 5.21
N THR A 108 -7.61 -17.95 5.90
CA THR A 108 -6.26 -17.39 5.97
C THR A 108 -5.51 -17.79 4.70
N VAL A 109 -5.20 -16.80 3.86
CA VAL A 109 -4.50 -16.98 2.59
C VAL A 109 -3.00 -17.14 2.82
N LYS A 110 -2.45 -16.36 3.75
CA LYS A 110 -1.03 -16.37 4.06
C LYS A 110 -0.80 -16.00 5.53
N THR A 111 0.07 -16.76 6.17
CA THR A 111 0.63 -16.43 7.48
C THR A 111 2.13 -16.27 7.32
N ILE A 112 2.69 -15.19 7.85
CA ILE A 112 4.13 -15.00 7.98
C ILE A 112 4.39 -14.74 9.46
N ASP A 113 5.14 -15.63 10.10
CA ASP A 113 5.57 -15.49 11.49
C ASP A 113 7.09 -15.41 11.53
N ILE A 114 7.63 -14.39 12.21
CA ILE A 114 9.07 -14.10 12.20
C ILE A 114 9.75 -14.55 13.50
N LEU A 115 9.16 -14.41 14.69
CA LEU A 115 9.80 -14.78 15.97
C LEU A 115 8.81 -15.11 17.12
N ASN A 116 9.28 -15.95 18.06
CA ASN A 116 8.77 -16.36 19.39
C ASN A 116 7.26 -16.22 19.72
N ALA A 117 6.66 -17.36 20.08
CA ALA A 117 5.24 -17.55 20.42
C ALA A 117 4.65 -16.72 21.58
N SER A 118 5.43 -15.87 22.27
CA SER A 118 4.94 -15.10 23.42
C SER A 118 4.05 -13.91 23.05
N ASP A 119 4.23 -13.36 21.85
CA ASP A 119 3.44 -12.23 21.32
C ASP A 119 2.43 -12.66 20.26
N ALA A 120 2.23 -13.97 20.09
CA ALA A 120 1.19 -14.50 19.22
C ALA A 120 -0.19 -14.03 19.71
N PRO A 121 -1.09 -13.62 18.80
CA PRO A 121 -2.39 -13.12 19.20
C PRO A 121 -3.20 -14.23 19.86
N ASN A 122 -3.69 -13.96 21.07
CA ASN A 122 -4.55 -14.90 21.76
C ASN A 122 -5.94 -14.99 21.11
N ASP A 123 -6.67 -16.05 21.43
CA ASP A 123 -8.00 -16.33 20.85
C ASP A 123 -8.99 -15.18 21.06
N LYS A 124 -8.90 -14.45 22.19
CA LYS A 124 -9.78 -13.32 22.48
C LYS A 124 -9.57 -12.19 21.47
N ILE A 125 -8.32 -11.84 21.19
CA ILE A 125 -7.95 -10.81 20.21
C ILE A 125 -8.39 -11.25 18.82
N MET A 126 -8.03 -12.47 18.42
CA MET A 126 -8.40 -13.00 17.11
C MET A 126 -9.90 -13.04 16.89
N ASN A 127 -10.68 -13.50 17.87
CA ASN A 127 -12.13 -13.56 17.76
C ASN A 127 -12.75 -12.16 17.62
N ALA A 128 -12.22 -11.17 18.35
CA ALA A 128 -12.70 -9.80 18.21
C ALA A 128 -12.34 -9.17 16.86
N ILE A 129 -11.15 -9.45 16.31
CA ILE A 129 -10.76 -9.05 14.95
C ILE A 129 -11.70 -9.70 13.92
N MET A 130 -11.96 -11.01 14.01
CA MET A 130 -12.86 -11.71 13.08
C MET A 130 -14.29 -11.17 13.12
N GLN A 131 -14.80 -10.87 14.32
CA GLN A 131 -16.12 -10.24 14.46
C GLN A 131 -16.14 -8.83 13.86
N MET A 132 -15.06 -8.06 14.03
CA MET A 132 -14.91 -6.75 13.39
C MET A 132 -14.95 -6.87 11.87
N LEU A 133 -14.18 -7.79 11.29
CA LEU A 133 -14.17 -8.01 9.84
C LEU A 133 -15.55 -8.38 9.29
N ASN A 134 -16.31 -9.20 10.03
CA ASN A 134 -17.69 -9.55 9.67
C ASN A 134 -18.65 -8.34 9.74
N ILE A 135 -18.56 -7.53 10.80
CA ILE A 135 -19.34 -6.28 10.96
C ILE A 135 -19.07 -5.33 9.80
N SER A 136 -17.80 -5.20 9.41
CA SER A 136 -17.34 -4.35 8.30
C SER A 136 -17.70 -4.88 6.92
N ARG A 137 -18.29 -6.08 6.83
CA ARG A 137 -18.47 -6.81 5.56
C ARG A 137 -17.19 -6.81 4.74
N ALA A 138 -16.07 -7.06 5.42
CA ALA A 138 -14.77 -7.09 4.79
C ALA A 138 -14.78 -8.13 3.68
N ARG A 139 -14.08 -7.85 2.59
CA ARG A 139 -13.75 -8.86 1.56
C ARG A 139 -12.41 -9.48 1.87
N GLU A 140 -11.50 -8.67 2.36
CA GLU A 140 -10.11 -9.02 2.58
C GLU A 140 -9.52 -8.13 3.67
N ALA A 141 -8.55 -8.65 4.41
CA ALA A 141 -7.82 -7.90 5.42
C ALA A 141 -6.37 -8.38 5.56
N LEU A 142 -5.48 -7.42 5.84
CA LEU A 142 -4.12 -7.67 6.29
C LEU A 142 -4.01 -7.26 7.75
N VAL A 143 -3.78 -8.24 8.62
CA VAL A 143 -3.63 -8.03 10.05
C VAL A 143 -2.15 -8.18 10.39
N TRP A 144 -1.56 -7.13 10.95
CA TRP A 144 -0.17 -7.10 11.37
C TRP A 144 -0.10 -7.00 12.89
N PHE A 145 0.68 -7.89 13.49
CA PHE A 145 1.05 -7.84 14.90
C PHE A 145 2.47 -7.32 15.00
N LEU A 146 2.61 -6.20 15.71
CA LEU A 146 3.83 -5.40 15.74
C LEU A 146 4.34 -5.25 17.19
N GLU A 147 5.61 -4.91 17.30
CA GLU A 147 6.29 -4.64 18.57
C GLU A 147 5.54 -3.66 19.48
N GLY A 148 5.51 -3.97 20.77
CA GLY A 148 4.87 -3.13 21.78
C GLY A 148 3.35 -3.25 21.81
N LYS A 149 2.80 -4.42 21.49
CA LYS A 149 1.35 -4.70 21.50
C LYS A 149 0.57 -3.79 20.56
N VAL A 150 1.09 -3.57 19.36
CA VAL A 150 0.43 -2.77 18.32
C VAL A 150 -0.14 -3.69 17.26
N ILE A 151 -1.41 -3.48 16.91
CA ILE A 151 -2.13 -4.24 15.89
C ILE A 151 -2.55 -3.28 14.80
N ARG A 152 -2.10 -3.52 13.57
CA ARG A 152 -2.56 -2.80 12.38
C ARG A 152 -3.48 -3.71 11.58
N ILE A 153 -4.64 -3.21 11.18
CA ILE A 153 -5.61 -3.95 10.39
C ILE A 153 -5.95 -3.12 9.15
N ASP A 154 -5.36 -3.48 8.02
CA ASP A 154 -5.78 -2.93 6.73
C ASP A 154 -6.99 -3.75 6.25
N VAL A 155 -8.10 -3.10 5.93
CA VAL A 155 -9.36 -3.77 5.59
C VAL A 155 -9.93 -3.26 4.28
N VAL A 156 -10.28 -4.19 3.39
CA VAL A 156 -10.97 -3.90 2.13
C VAL A 156 -12.46 -4.12 2.32
N THR A 157 -13.24 -3.08 2.05
CA THR A 157 -14.71 -3.13 2.07
C THR A 157 -15.28 -2.59 0.77
N GLU A 158 -16.46 -3.08 0.41
CA GLU A 158 -17.17 -2.58 -0.77
C GLU A 158 -17.74 -1.18 -0.53
N ASN A 159 -18.42 -1.00 0.61
CA ASN A 159 -19.32 0.13 0.86
C ASN A 159 -18.92 1.00 2.06
N GLY A 160 -17.69 0.91 2.51
CA GLY A 160 -17.25 1.65 3.69
C GLY A 160 -17.26 0.82 4.96
N ILE A 161 -16.53 1.34 5.94
CA ILE A 161 -16.51 0.80 7.29
C ILE A 161 -17.53 1.50 8.20
N ASP A 162 -18.20 0.73 9.03
CA ASP A 162 -19.07 1.25 10.09
C ASP A 162 -18.22 1.54 11.35
N VAL A 163 -17.72 2.77 11.42
CA VAL A 163 -16.75 3.21 12.43
C VAL A 163 -17.26 2.96 13.85
N GLU A 164 -18.52 3.27 14.14
CA GLU A 164 -19.09 3.12 15.49
C GLU A 164 -19.13 1.65 15.91
N LYS A 165 -19.62 0.76 15.02
CA LYS A 165 -19.68 -0.67 15.34
C LYS A 165 -18.29 -1.28 15.47
N ILE A 166 -17.33 -0.87 14.64
CA ILE A 166 -15.94 -1.31 14.74
C ILE A 166 -15.33 -0.83 16.06
N ALA A 167 -15.52 0.45 16.41
CA ALA A 167 -15.01 1.03 17.64
C ALA A 167 -15.51 0.28 18.87
N LYS A 168 -16.82 0.02 18.92
CA LYS A 168 -17.45 -0.78 19.97
C LYS A 168 -16.91 -2.22 20.03
N LYS A 169 -16.59 -2.83 18.88
CA LYS A 169 -16.10 -4.20 18.83
C LYS A 169 -14.65 -4.32 19.32
N LEU A 170 -13.83 -3.31 19.04
CA LEU A 170 -12.39 -3.34 19.35
C LEU A 170 -12.01 -2.63 20.65
N SER A 171 -12.93 -1.93 21.32
CA SER A 171 -12.68 -1.18 22.56
C SER A 171 -12.00 -2.01 23.64
N ASP A 172 -12.42 -3.27 23.83
CA ASP A 172 -11.87 -4.15 24.86
C ASP A 172 -10.41 -4.54 24.56
N ILE A 173 -10.06 -4.71 23.28
CA ILE A 173 -8.67 -4.97 22.88
C ILE A 173 -7.84 -3.70 23.10
N ALA A 174 -8.40 -2.54 22.76
CA ALA A 174 -7.75 -1.23 22.88
C ALA A 174 -7.36 -0.84 24.32
N MET A 175 -7.92 -1.52 25.34
CA MET A 175 -7.49 -1.37 26.73
C MET A 175 -6.08 -1.94 26.99
N SER A 176 -5.59 -2.83 26.13
CA SER A 176 -4.33 -3.56 26.34
C SER A 176 -3.37 -3.50 25.16
N HIS A 177 -3.86 -3.13 23.98
CA HIS A 177 -3.12 -3.02 22.74
C HIS A 177 -3.43 -1.68 22.08
N LYS A 178 -2.50 -1.16 21.30
CA LYS A 178 -2.83 -0.10 20.34
C LYS A 178 -3.36 -0.76 19.07
N VAL A 179 -4.53 -0.37 18.60
CA VAL A 179 -5.17 -0.93 17.40
C VAL A 179 -5.40 0.18 16.39
N VAL A 180 -4.91 -0.01 15.18
CA VAL A 180 -5.08 0.93 14.07
C VAL A 180 -5.76 0.20 12.92
N VAL A 181 -7.01 0.57 12.63
CA VAL A 181 -7.79 0.03 11.52
C VAL A 181 -7.72 1.02 10.36
N ILE A 182 -7.35 0.56 9.17
CA ILE A 182 -7.20 1.38 7.97
C ILE A 182 -8.06 0.78 6.87
N GLU A 183 -9.01 1.55 6.38
CA GLU A 183 -9.73 1.19 5.18
C GLU A 183 -8.86 1.36 3.93
N THR A 184 -8.89 0.38 3.03
CA THR A 184 -8.25 0.40 1.71
C THR A 184 -9.20 -0.11 0.63
N MET A 185 -8.97 0.26 -0.62
CA MET A 185 -9.78 -0.14 -1.78
C MET A 185 -9.39 -1.50 -2.34
N GLY A 186 -8.18 -1.98 -2.07
CA GLY A 186 -7.67 -3.23 -2.60
C GLY A 186 -6.24 -3.54 -2.11
N PHE A 187 -5.74 -4.73 -2.47
CA PHE A 187 -4.41 -5.21 -2.13
C PHE A 187 -3.77 -5.97 -3.29
N GLY A 188 -2.49 -5.78 -3.55
CA GLY A 188 -1.74 -6.64 -4.46
C GLY A 188 -2.08 -6.38 -5.93
N ILE A 189 -1.15 -5.69 -6.58
CA ILE A 189 -1.12 -5.57 -8.03
C ILE A 189 -0.64 -6.91 -8.63
N PRO A 190 -1.28 -7.44 -9.69
CA PRO A 190 -0.71 -8.56 -10.41
C PRO A 190 0.64 -8.17 -10.99
N SER A 191 1.62 -9.09 -11.01
CA SER A 191 2.89 -8.79 -11.66
C SER A 191 2.72 -8.66 -13.17
N TYR A 192 3.59 -7.89 -13.83
CA TYR A 192 3.60 -7.81 -15.31
C TYR A 192 3.71 -9.19 -15.97
N PHE A 193 4.47 -10.11 -15.37
CA PHE A 193 4.66 -11.45 -15.92
C PHE A 193 3.41 -12.33 -15.80
N ASP A 194 2.61 -12.14 -14.74
CA ASP A 194 1.39 -12.90 -14.50
C ASP A 194 0.18 -12.34 -15.28
N ALA A 195 0.18 -11.04 -15.55
CA ALA A 195 -0.93 -10.32 -16.19
C ALA A 195 -0.49 -9.52 -17.43
N ARG A 196 0.42 -10.08 -18.24
CA ARG A 196 0.98 -9.39 -19.42
C ARG A 196 -0.09 -8.83 -20.36
N ASP A 197 -1.17 -9.60 -20.60
CA ASP A 197 -2.30 -9.18 -21.43
C ASP A 197 -3.02 -7.94 -20.87
N LEU A 198 -3.18 -7.83 -19.55
CA LEU A 198 -3.72 -6.64 -18.90
C LEU A 198 -2.83 -5.42 -19.16
N TYR A 199 -1.52 -5.54 -18.87
CA TYR A 199 -0.58 -4.43 -19.05
C TYR A 199 -0.45 -3.98 -20.50
N GLU A 200 -0.34 -4.92 -21.45
CA GLU A 200 -0.31 -4.61 -22.89
C GLU A 200 -1.59 -3.88 -23.37
N ASN A 201 -2.75 -4.12 -22.74
CA ASN A 201 -3.98 -3.40 -23.08
C ASN A 201 -4.10 -2.05 -22.37
N LEU A 202 -3.59 -1.91 -21.14
CA LEU A 202 -3.50 -0.63 -20.45
C LEU A 202 -2.55 0.35 -21.17
N GLU A 203 -1.41 -0.14 -21.67
CA GLU A 203 -0.44 0.64 -22.45
C GLU A 203 -1.03 1.24 -23.74
N LYS A 204 -2.12 0.68 -24.26
CA LYS A 204 -2.83 1.23 -25.43
C LYS A 204 -3.74 2.41 -25.07
N ILE A 205 -4.06 2.61 -23.80
CA ILE A 205 -4.88 3.73 -23.36
C ILE A 205 -4.03 5.00 -23.34
N SER A 206 -4.53 6.06 -23.97
CA SER A 206 -3.83 7.35 -24.02
C SER A 206 -3.49 7.86 -22.61
N CYS A 207 -2.29 8.44 -22.49
CA CYS A 207 -1.75 9.00 -21.26
C CYS A 207 -1.53 8.02 -20.10
N PHE A 208 -1.65 6.70 -20.32
CA PHE A 208 -1.29 5.69 -19.33
C PHE A 208 0.19 5.82 -18.93
N VAL A 209 0.47 5.65 -17.64
CA VAL A 209 1.82 5.71 -17.08
C VAL A 209 2.21 4.35 -16.50
N SER A 210 1.43 3.86 -15.53
CA SER A 210 1.71 2.62 -14.81
C SER A 210 0.47 2.18 -14.03
N VAL A 211 0.56 1.00 -13.44
CA VAL A 211 -0.29 0.58 -12.33
C VAL A 211 0.53 0.66 -11.04
N GLY A 212 -0.10 1.07 -9.95
CA GLY A 212 0.49 1.21 -8.64
C GLY A 212 -0.36 0.54 -7.56
N GLU A 213 0.25 0.43 -6.38
CA GLU A 213 -0.42 0.10 -5.13
C GLU A 213 0.05 1.15 -4.16
N SER A 214 -0.91 1.91 -3.69
CA SER A 214 -0.72 3.00 -2.75
C SER A 214 -1.42 2.67 -1.44
N PHE A 215 -1.37 3.60 -0.50
CA PHE A 215 -1.99 3.43 0.81
C PHE A 215 -3.49 3.17 0.75
N TYR A 216 -4.16 3.72 -0.28
CA TYR A 216 -5.59 3.53 -0.50
C TYR A 216 -5.92 2.34 -1.42
N GLY A 217 -4.93 1.61 -1.94
CA GLY A 217 -5.11 0.36 -2.70
C GLY A 217 -4.53 0.38 -4.11
N VAL A 218 -5.06 -0.48 -5.00
CA VAL A 218 -4.59 -0.58 -6.39
C VAL A 218 -5.12 0.58 -7.24
N ASP A 219 -4.21 1.20 -7.99
CA ASP A 219 -4.51 2.35 -8.82
C ASP A 219 -3.86 2.29 -10.21
N ILE A 220 -4.54 2.89 -11.19
CA ILE A 220 -4.13 2.94 -12.59
C ILE A 220 -3.83 4.39 -12.92
N TRP A 221 -2.57 4.69 -13.22
CA TRP A 221 -2.04 6.05 -13.29
C TRP A 221 -2.06 6.60 -14.70
N PHE A 222 -2.50 7.84 -14.81
CA PHE A 222 -2.52 8.62 -16.03
C PHE A 222 -1.85 9.97 -15.83
N ASN A 223 -1.05 10.38 -16.82
CA ASN A 223 -0.32 11.63 -16.79
C ASN A 223 -1.27 12.81 -17.05
N ILE A 224 -1.46 13.66 -16.05
CA ILE A 224 -2.36 14.80 -16.13
C ILE A 224 -1.93 15.81 -17.20
N SER A 225 -0.63 16.01 -17.43
CA SER A 225 -0.12 16.94 -18.44
C SER A 225 -0.43 16.43 -19.85
N CYS A 226 -0.28 15.12 -20.08
CA CYS A 226 -0.71 14.47 -21.32
C CYS A 226 -2.23 14.63 -21.55
N ILE A 227 -3.06 14.45 -20.52
CA ILE A 227 -4.51 14.61 -20.64
C ILE A 227 -4.88 16.06 -21.00
N LYS A 228 -4.21 17.05 -20.42
CA LYS A 228 -4.40 18.46 -20.78
C LYS A 228 -4.07 18.72 -22.24
N GLU A 229 -2.95 18.19 -22.74
CA GLU A 229 -2.55 18.30 -24.14
C GLU A 229 -3.55 17.60 -25.07
N LEU A 230 -4.02 16.42 -24.70
CA LEU A 230 -5.04 15.66 -25.44
C LEU A 230 -6.35 16.44 -25.55
N ALA A 231 -6.81 17.06 -24.45
CA ALA A 231 -8.01 17.89 -24.43
C ALA A 231 -7.88 19.07 -25.39
N ILE A 232 -6.74 19.76 -25.40
CA ILE A 232 -6.45 20.88 -26.31
C ILE A 232 -6.43 20.39 -27.77
N ALA A 233 -5.70 19.30 -28.06
CA ALA A 233 -5.54 18.77 -29.41
C ALA A 233 -6.85 18.27 -30.03
N THR A 234 -7.80 17.84 -29.20
CA THR A 234 -9.11 17.32 -29.62
C THR A 234 -10.25 18.34 -29.47
N ASN A 235 -9.95 19.57 -29.06
CA ASN A 235 -10.93 20.63 -28.79
C ASN A 235 -12.03 20.18 -27.81
N ARG A 236 -11.64 19.49 -26.73
CA ARG A 236 -12.49 19.02 -25.63
C ARG A 236 -12.09 19.68 -24.32
N SER A 237 -12.99 19.66 -23.34
CA SER A 237 -12.66 20.04 -21.97
C SER A 237 -11.76 18.99 -21.30
N PHE A 238 -11.01 19.42 -20.28
CA PHE A 238 -10.19 18.50 -19.48
C PHE A 238 -11.02 17.37 -18.86
N ASN A 239 -12.22 17.68 -18.36
CA ASN A 239 -13.08 16.68 -17.72
C ASN A 239 -13.58 15.62 -18.72
N GLU A 240 -13.94 16.03 -19.95
CA GLU A 240 -14.31 15.08 -21.01
C GLU A 240 -13.13 14.16 -21.36
N ALA A 241 -11.92 14.70 -21.46
CA ALA A 241 -10.72 13.88 -21.72
C ALA A 241 -10.42 12.89 -20.58
N VAL A 242 -10.61 13.30 -19.32
CA VAL A 242 -10.49 12.40 -18.15
C VAL A 242 -11.56 11.31 -18.20
N GLU A 243 -12.79 11.65 -18.53
CA GLU A 243 -13.89 10.69 -18.63
C GLU A 243 -13.64 9.67 -19.74
N ASP A 244 -13.13 10.08 -20.90
CA ASP A 244 -12.76 9.19 -22.00
C ASP A 244 -11.69 8.16 -21.59
N VAL A 245 -10.66 8.62 -20.88
CA VAL A 245 -9.60 7.75 -20.33
C VAL A 245 -10.18 6.78 -19.30
N ALA A 246 -11.01 7.27 -18.38
CA ALA A 246 -11.65 6.43 -17.37
C ALA A 246 -12.59 5.38 -17.99
N ASN A 247 -13.34 5.75 -19.04
CA ASN A 247 -14.19 4.83 -19.78
C ASN A 247 -13.37 3.79 -20.56
N SER A 248 -12.19 4.16 -21.07
CA SER A 248 -11.26 3.21 -21.70
C SER A 248 -10.73 2.17 -20.71
N VAL A 249 -10.45 2.58 -19.47
CA VAL A 249 -10.10 1.63 -18.39
C VAL A 249 -11.28 0.70 -18.09
N LYS A 250 -12.49 1.26 -17.93
CA LYS A 250 -13.70 0.45 -17.67
C LYS A 250 -14.04 -0.52 -18.80
N ALA A 251 -13.70 -0.20 -20.04
CA ALA A 251 -13.87 -1.13 -21.16
C ALA A 251 -13.01 -2.40 -21.01
N LEU A 252 -11.93 -2.33 -20.22
CA LEU A 252 -11.09 -3.48 -19.85
C LEU A 252 -11.61 -4.22 -18.62
N ASP A 253 -12.79 -3.90 -18.07
CA ASP A 253 -13.29 -4.51 -16.83
C ASP A 253 -13.25 -6.04 -16.83
N PRO A 254 -13.68 -6.78 -17.88
CA PRO A 254 -13.56 -8.24 -17.88
C PRO A 254 -12.12 -8.74 -17.67
N LEU A 255 -11.14 -8.02 -18.23
CA LEU A 255 -9.73 -8.34 -18.11
C LEU A 255 -9.15 -7.91 -16.75
N ILE A 256 -9.54 -6.74 -16.25
CA ILE A 256 -9.16 -6.27 -14.92
C ILE A 256 -9.70 -7.24 -13.86
N ARG A 257 -10.96 -7.64 -13.95
CA ARG A 257 -11.62 -8.55 -12.99
C ARG A 257 -11.09 -9.97 -13.04
N LYS A 258 -10.51 -10.42 -14.16
CA LYS A 258 -9.77 -11.68 -14.24
C LYS A 258 -8.60 -11.73 -13.23
N TYR A 259 -7.92 -10.60 -13.02
CA TYR A 259 -6.75 -10.50 -12.14
C TYR A 259 -7.05 -9.84 -10.79
N LEU A 260 -8.03 -8.93 -10.74
CA LEU A 260 -8.43 -8.13 -9.57
C LEU A 260 -9.95 -8.28 -9.33
N PRO A 261 -10.46 -9.50 -9.05
CA PRO A 261 -11.90 -9.79 -9.05
C PRO A 261 -12.69 -9.04 -7.97
N TYR A 262 -12.08 -8.74 -6.84
CA TYR A 262 -12.80 -8.25 -5.65
C TYR A 262 -12.42 -6.83 -5.22
N GLN A 263 -11.55 -6.17 -5.97
CA GLN A 263 -10.96 -4.88 -5.58
C GLN A 263 -11.70 -3.70 -6.19
N ASN A 264 -11.81 -2.63 -5.42
CA ASN A 264 -12.12 -1.33 -5.99
C ASN A 264 -10.85 -0.81 -6.69
N ILE A 265 -11.03 -0.21 -7.87
CA ILE A 265 -9.94 0.28 -8.70
C ILE A 265 -9.99 1.81 -8.70
N VAL A 266 -8.86 2.44 -8.43
CA VAL A 266 -8.74 3.89 -8.52
C VAL A 266 -8.07 4.26 -9.84
N VAL A 267 -8.80 4.96 -10.71
CA VAL A 267 -8.22 5.67 -11.85
C VAL A 267 -7.61 6.96 -11.29
N LEU A 268 -6.29 7.06 -11.35
CA LEU A 268 -5.54 8.18 -10.79
C LEU A 268 -5.01 9.06 -11.92
N VAL A 269 -5.42 10.33 -11.92
CA VAL A 269 -4.87 11.35 -12.82
C VAL A 269 -3.98 12.26 -12.02
N ALA A 270 -2.67 12.15 -12.20
CA ALA A 270 -1.68 12.86 -11.40
C ALA A 270 -0.47 13.29 -12.23
N GLN A 271 0.44 14.05 -11.63
CA GLN A 271 1.76 14.23 -12.23
C GLN A 271 2.53 12.90 -12.15
N PRO A 272 3.35 12.55 -13.17
CA PRO A 272 4.22 11.38 -13.08
C PRO A 272 5.29 11.60 -12.00
N PRO A 273 5.71 10.55 -11.27
CA PRO A 273 6.81 10.68 -10.32
C PRO A 273 8.11 11.02 -11.06
N SER A 274 8.94 11.86 -10.44
CA SER A 274 10.26 12.22 -10.98
C SER A 274 11.36 11.50 -10.19
N PRO A 275 12.20 10.66 -10.81
CA PRO A 275 12.21 10.22 -12.21
C PRO A 275 11.28 9.01 -12.47
N ALA A 276 10.61 8.98 -13.61
CA ALA A 276 9.80 7.84 -14.04
C ALA A 276 10.70 6.74 -14.66
N ILE A 277 10.65 5.52 -14.12
CA ILE A 277 11.29 4.36 -14.74
C ILE A 277 10.32 3.79 -15.78
N PRO A 278 10.69 3.70 -17.06
CA PRO A 278 9.82 3.11 -18.07
C PRO A 278 9.59 1.63 -17.79
N LEU A 279 8.39 1.14 -18.13
CA LEU A 279 8.09 -0.30 -18.09
C LEU A 279 9.13 -1.05 -18.94
N PRO A 280 9.53 -2.28 -18.54
CA PRO A 280 10.48 -3.07 -19.30
C PRO A 280 9.95 -3.24 -20.72
N SER A 281 10.75 -2.86 -21.71
CA SER A 281 10.43 -3.16 -23.10
C SER A 281 10.32 -4.68 -23.22
N GLY A 282 9.25 -5.15 -23.89
CA GLY A 282 9.02 -6.57 -24.11
C GLY A 282 10.27 -7.29 -24.63
N PRO A 283 10.38 -8.62 -24.42
CA PRO A 283 11.58 -9.36 -24.78
C PRO A 283 11.97 -9.06 -26.22
N LYS A 284 13.20 -8.55 -26.42
CA LYS A 284 13.76 -8.38 -27.77
C LYS A 284 13.71 -9.75 -28.45
N PRO A 285 13.31 -9.83 -29.74
CA PRO A 285 13.42 -11.07 -30.48
C PRO A 285 14.84 -11.61 -30.32
N VAL A 286 14.97 -12.87 -29.88
CA VAL A 286 16.26 -13.52 -29.87
C VAL A 286 16.69 -13.63 -31.32
N GLU A 287 17.65 -12.80 -31.74
CA GLU A 287 18.30 -12.96 -33.02
C GLU A 287 18.95 -14.34 -33.02
N ARG A 288 18.46 -15.21 -33.90
CA ARG A 288 19.03 -16.52 -34.13
C ARG A 288 20.38 -16.27 -34.79
N ILE A 289 21.46 -16.31 -34.01
CA ILE A 289 22.80 -16.27 -34.57
C ILE A 289 23.03 -17.62 -35.26
N GLU A 290 22.86 -17.68 -36.57
CA GLU A 290 23.37 -18.77 -37.40
C GLU A 290 24.89 -18.66 -37.44
N HIS A 291 25.57 -19.20 -36.42
CA HIS A 291 27.00 -19.45 -36.52
C HIS A 291 27.22 -20.66 -37.44
N THR A 292 27.42 -20.38 -38.73
CA THR A 292 28.16 -21.28 -39.62
C THR A 292 29.54 -20.70 -39.80
N GLU A 293 30.47 -21.08 -38.95
CA GLU A 293 31.89 -21.05 -39.30
C GLU A 293 32.63 -22.06 -38.43
N ALA A 294 33.33 -22.97 -39.11
CA ALA A 294 34.11 -24.05 -38.52
C ALA A 294 35.26 -23.46 -37.68
N VAL A 295 35.30 -23.81 -36.40
CA VAL A 295 36.43 -23.47 -35.53
C VAL A 295 37.38 -24.65 -35.50
N GLU A 296 38.54 -24.46 -36.14
CA GLU A 296 39.75 -25.28 -35.95
C GLU A 296 40.12 -25.28 -34.46
N ILE A 297 40.20 -26.47 -33.88
CA ILE A 297 40.65 -26.67 -32.49
C ILE A 297 42.18 -26.58 -32.51
N SER A 298 42.73 -25.50 -31.95
CA SER A 298 44.13 -25.48 -31.52
C SER A 298 44.17 -25.17 -30.03
N GLN A 299 44.49 -26.20 -29.25
CA GLN A 299 44.70 -26.11 -27.81
C GLN A 299 46.08 -25.48 -27.56
N THR A 300 46.11 -24.34 -26.88
CA THR A 300 47.26 -23.96 -26.06
C THR A 300 46.78 -23.54 -24.67
N LEU A 301 47.18 -24.38 -23.73
CA LEU A 301 47.01 -24.30 -22.29
C LEU A 301 47.84 -23.16 -21.72
N SER A 302 47.21 -22.16 -21.12
CA SER A 302 47.60 -21.49 -19.86
C SER A 302 46.82 -20.18 -19.73
N ASP A 303 45.84 -20.14 -18.84
CA ASP A 303 45.58 -18.98 -17.98
C ASP A 303 44.68 -19.43 -16.82
N LEU A 304 45.16 -19.21 -15.59
CA LEU A 304 44.48 -19.57 -14.36
C LEU A 304 43.13 -18.85 -14.23
N PRO A 305 42.10 -19.46 -13.62
CA PRO A 305 40.87 -18.76 -13.29
C PRO A 305 41.15 -17.66 -12.24
N PRO A 306 40.46 -16.50 -12.31
CA PRO A 306 40.54 -15.49 -11.25
C PRO A 306 39.98 -16.06 -9.94
N PRO A 307 40.51 -15.64 -8.78
CA PRO A 307 40.15 -16.24 -7.50
C PRO A 307 38.67 -15.98 -7.17
N ASP A 308 38.00 -17.05 -6.77
CA ASP A 308 36.60 -17.07 -6.34
C ASP A 308 36.38 -16.09 -5.18
N LEU A 309 35.50 -15.10 -5.40
CA LEU A 309 35.15 -14.05 -4.45
C LEU A 309 34.62 -14.64 -3.13
N SER A 310 34.10 -15.88 -3.17
CA SER A 310 33.62 -16.61 -1.98
C SER A 310 34.76 -16.99 -1.01
N GLN A 311 35.94 -17.35 -1.53
CA GLN A 311 37.10 -17.70 -0.72
C GLN A 311 37.79 -16.48 -0.11
N GLN A 312 37.80 -15.33 -0.80
CA GLN A 312 38.37 -14.10 -0.25
C GLN A 312 37.56 -13.58 0.95
N ILE A 313 36.22 -13.63 0.87
CA ILE A 313 35.35 -13.23 2.00
C ILE A 313 35.56 -14.16 3.20
N PHE A 314 35.74 -15.46 2.96
CA PHE A 314 35.98 -16.43 4.03
C PHE A 314 37.35 -16.22 4.71
N ILE A 315 38.41 -15.95 3.94
CA ILE A 315 39.76 -15.70 4.48
C ILE A 315 39.81 -14.40 5.29
N ILE A 316 39.17 -13.32 4.80
CA ILE A 316 39.12 -12.04 5.53
C ILE A 316 38.36 -12.22 6.85
N SER A 317 37.25 -12.96 6.85
CA SER A 317 36.46 -13.24 8.06
C SER A 317 37.26 -14.02 9.12
N VAL A 318 38.03 -15.03 8.69
CA VAL A 318 38.88 -15.83 9.59
C VAL A 318 40.02 -15.00 10.17
N ILE A 319 40.64 -14.11 9.39
CA ILE A 319 41.71 -13.22 9.87
C ILE A 319 41.16 -12.21 10.90
N VAL A 320 39.98 -11.62 10.66
CA VAL A 320 39.36 -10.68 11.60
C VAL A 320 39.03 -11.35 12.93
N VAL A 321 38.50 -12.58 12.90
CA VAL A 321 38.21 -13.35 14.12
C VAL A 321 39.50 -13.75 14.85
N ALA A 322 40.54 -14.16 14.14
CA ALA A 322 41.83 -14.50 14.74
C ALA A 322 42.51 -13.29 15.41
N VAL A 323 42.42 -12.11 14.79
CA VAL A 323 42.93 -10.84 15.36
C VAL A 323 42.11 -10.42 16.59
N ALA A 324 40.79 -10.57 16.57
CA ALA A 324 39.94 -10.28 17.72
C ALA A 324 40.25 -11.20 18.92
N ILE A 325 40.46 -12.50 18.66
CA ILE A 325 40.83 -13.48 19.69
C ILE A 325 42.22 -13.19 20.25
N THR A 326 43.20 -12.87 19.41
CA THR A 326 44.56 -12.53 19.89
C THR A 326 44.58 -11.22 20.70
N LEU A 327 43.82 -10.21 20.28
CA LEU A 327 43.65 -8.97 21.05
C LEU A 327 42.95 -9.20 22.39
N ALA A 328 41.91 -10.05 22.42
CA ALA A 328 41.22 -10.42 23.66
C ALA A 328 42.12 -11.19 24.62
N LEU A 329 42.91 -12.16 24.11
CA LEU A 329 43.88 -12.92 24.91
C LEU A 329 45.04 -12.05 25.41
N TRP A 330 45.47 -11.07 24.61
CA TRP A 330 46.48 -10.09 25.03
C TRP A 330 45.95 -9.18 26.16
N ARG A 331 44.70 -8.71 26.06
CA ARG A 331 44.03 -7.91 27.10
C ARG A 331 43.84 -8.68 28.41
N ILE A 332 43.54 -9.98 28.34
CA ILE A 332 43.41 -10.85 29.53
C ILE A 332 44.78 -11.09 30.17
N ARG A 333 45.86 -11.23 29.39
CA ARG A 333 47.23 -11.34 29.91
C ARG A 333 47.73 -10.03 30.52
N SER A 334 47.40 -8.87 29.96
CA SER A 334 47.81 -7.56 30.50
C SER A 334 47.10 -7.18 31.80
N ILE A 335 45.94 -7.80 32.10
CA ILE A 335 45.21 -7.59 33.37
C ILE A 335 45.78 -8.46 34.50
N LYS A 336 46.48 -9.56 34.19
CA LYS A 336 47.13 -10.44 35.19
C LYS A 336 48.55 -10.01 35.58
N ILE A 337 49.11 -8.97 34.96
CA ILE A 337 50.40 -8.39 35.33
C ILE A 337 50.14 -6.95 35.79
N LYS A 338 49.56 -6.82 36.98
CA LYS A 338 49.64 -5.63 37.83
C LYS A 338 49.47 -6.04 39.28
#